data_AF-A0A1M6V0L0-F1
#
_entry.id   AF-A0A1M6V0L0-F1
#
_cell.length_a   1.000
_cell.length_b   1.000
_cell.length_c   1.000
_cell.angle_alpha   90.00
_cell.angle_beta   90.00
_cell.angle_gamma   90.00
#
_symmetry.space_group_name_H-M   'P 1'
#
loop_
_entity.id
_entity.type
_entity.pdbx_description
1 polymer ?
#
loop_
_entity_poly.entity_id
_entity_poly.type
_entity_poly.pdbx_seq_one_letter_code
_entity_poly.pdbx_strand_id
1 'polypeptide(L)' 'MVSRIVAVLVSATLFAAMHGRWIEAGLAGLVFSLLYMRKGRLADAIAAHAVANAVIAAVALWRGDWSLI' A
#
# COMPACT_ATOMS: atom_id res chain seq x y z
N MET A 1 -15.84 12.41 -10.53
CA MET A 1 -14.45 12.18 -10.97
C MET A 1 -13.45 12.86 -10.03
N VAL A 2 -13.52 14.18 -9.88
CA VAL A 2 -12.62 14.98 -9.01
C VAL A 2 -12.58 14.48 -7.56
N SER A 3 -13.74 14.20 -6.95
CA SER A 3 -13.82 13.70 -5.56
C SER A 3 -13.05 12.38 -5.34
N ARG A 4 -13.04 11.49 -6.33
CA ARG A 4 -12.29 10.22 -6.24
C ARG A 4 -10.79 10.47 -6.32
N ILE A 5 -10.35 11.33 -7.23
CA ILE A 5 -8.93 11.69 -7.36
C ILE A 5 -8.43 12.30 -6.04
N VAL A 6 -9.18 13.25 -5.47
CA VAL A 6 -8.84 13.86 -4.18
C VAL A 6 -8.77 12.80 -3.07
N ALA A 7 -9.76 11.91 -2.98
CA ALA A 7 -9.75 10.85 -1.96
C ALA A 7 -8.53 9.94 -2.09
N VAL A 8 -8.15 9.54 -3.31
CA VAL A 8 -6.96 8.71 -3.57
C VAL A 8 -5.68 9.46 -3.19
N LEU A 9 -5.54 10.72 -3.60
CA LEU A 9 -4.34 11.50 -3.28
C LEU A 9 -4.19 11.73 -1.78
N VAL A 10 -5.28 12.10 -1.09
CA VAL A 10 -5.25 12.33 0.36
C VAL A 10 -4.94 11.04 1.10
N SER A 11 -5.62 9.94 0.78
CA SER A 11 -5.40 8.66 1.45
C SER A 11 -4.01 8.10 1.20
N ALA A 12 -3.51 8.12 -0.05
CA ALA A 12 -2.16 7.66 -0.37
C ALA A 12 -1.07 8.52 0.29
N THR A 13 -1.28 9.85 0.38
CA THR A 13 -0.33 10.75 1.04
C THR A 13 -0.30 10.52 2.55
N LEU A 14 -1.45 10.41 3.20
CA LEU A 14 -1.52 10.10 4.63
C LEU A 14 -0.92 8.73 4.94
N PHE A 15 -1.20 7.73 4.10
CA PHE A 15 -0.59 6.40 4.22
C PHE A 15 0.94 6.47 4.09
N ALA A 16 1.46 7.18 3.07
CA ALA A 16 2.90 7.37 2.89
C ALA A 16 3.57 8.01 4.10
N ALA A 17 2.95 9.05 4.68
CA ALA A 17 3.46 9.77 5.84
C ALA A 17 3.60 8.91 7.11
N MET A 18 2.85 7.80 7.20
CA MET A 18 2.93 6.86 8.33
C MET A 18 4.08 5.85 8.22
N HIS A 19 4.77 5.78 7.08
CA HIS A 19 5.84 4.79 6.85
C HIS A 19 7.21 5.46 6.91
N GLY A 20 8.29 4.69 7.11
CA GLY A 20 9.65 5.20 6.95
C GLY A 20 10.07 5.42 5.48
N ARG A 21 9.35 4.77 4.56
CA ARG A 21 9.64 4.72 3.12
C ARG A 21 8.51 5.35 2.31
N TRP A 22 8.50 6.68 2.28
CA TRP A 22 7.34 7.47 1.83
C TRP A 22 6.99 7.24 0.35
N ILE A 23 8.00 7.07 -0.51
CA ILE A 23 7.77 6.89 -1.95
C ILE A 23 7.12 5.52 -2.20
N GLU A 24 7.67 4.47 -1.63
CA GLU A 24 7.19 3.09 -1.78
C GLU A 24 5.80 2.91 -1.18
N ALA A 25 5.58 3.46 0.03
CA ALA A 25 4.28 3.44 0.67
C ALA A 25 3.24 4.24 -0.12
N GLY A 26 3.61 5.41 -0.66
CA GLY A 26 2.73 6.21 -1.52
C GLY A 26 2.32 5.47 -2.79
N LEU A 27 3.28 4.86 -3.49
CA LEU A 27 3.01 4.04 -4.68
C LEU A 27 2.12 2.83 -4.34
N ALA A 28 2.39 2.14 -3.24
CA ALA A 28 1.55 1.03 -2.79
C ALA A 28 0.11 1.50 -2.47
N GLY A 29 -0.04 2.62 -1.77
CA GLY A 29 -1.34 3.25 -1.48
C GLY A 29 -2.14 3.60 -2.74
N LEU A 30 -1.47 4.13 -3.77
CA LEU A 30 -2.08 4.35 -5.09
C LEU A 30 -2.55 3.04 -5.73
N VAL A 31 -1.72 1.99 -5.72
CA VAL A 31 -2.07 0.68 -6.28
C VAL A 31 -3.27 0.05 -5.56
N PHE A 32 -3.30 0.06 -4.22
CA PHE A 32 -4.44 -0.48 -3.46
C PHE A 32 -5.73 0.31 -3.73
N SER A 33 -5.63 1.63 -3.87
CA SER A 33 -6.76 2.49 -4.23
C SER A 33 -7.30 2.19 -5.63
N LEU A 34 -6.41 2.03 -6.61
CA LEU A 34 -6.77 1.65 -7.98
C LEU A 34 -7.39 0.25 -8.04
N LEU A 35 -6.86 -0.70 -7.27
CA LEU A 35 -7.41 -2.05 -7.16
C LEU A 35 -8.84 -2.00 -6.60
N TYR A 36 -9.06 -1.26 -5.51
CA TYR A 36 -10.39 -1.04 -4.96
C TYR A 36 -11.33 -0.42 -6.00
N MET A 37 -10.91 0.65 -6.69
CA MET A 37 -11.75 1.30 -7.70
C MET A 37 -12.08 0.38 -8.89
N ARG A 38 -11.16 -0.52 -9.27
CA ARG A 38 -11.37 -1.49 -10.37
C ARG A 38 -12.32 -2.62 -9.98
N LYS A 39 -12.28 -3.07 -8.72
CA LYS A 39 -13.01 -4.26 -8.26
C LYS A 39 -14.27 -3.94 -7.46
N GLY A 40 -14.38 -2.75 -6.89
CA GLY A 40 -15.45 -2.35 -5.98
C GLY A 40 -15.46 -3.12 -4.65
N ARG A 41 -14.38 -3.85 -4.33
CA ARG A 41 -14.28 -4.75 -3.17
C ARG A 41 -13.13 -4.32 -2.28
N LEU A 42 -13.43 -3.88 -1.06
CA LEU A 42 -12.42 -3.48 -0.08
C LEU A 42 -11.54 -4.67 0.34
N ALA A 43 -12.14 -5.86 0.49
CA ALA A 43 -11.43 -7.09 0.85
C ALA A 43 -10.27 -7.42 -0.09
N ASP A 44 -10.42 -7.15 -1.40
CA ASP A 44 -9.37 -7.42 -2.39
C ASP A 44 -8.14 -6.51 -2.17
N ALA A 45 -8.36 -5.24 -1.80
CA ALA A 45 -7.28 -4.31 -1.46
C ALA A 45 -6.58 -4.67 -0.15
N ILE A 46 -7.36 -5.10 0.87
CA ILE A 46 -6.81 -5.59 2.15
C ILE A 46 -5.95 -6.83 1.92
N ALA A 47 -6.44 -7.80 1.14
CA ALA A 47 -5.70 -9.01 0.83
C ALA A 47 -4.41 -8.69 0.07
N ALA A 48 -4.45 -7.81 -0.93
CA ALA A 48 -3.26 -7.38 -1.65
C ALA A 48 -2.22 -6.71 -0.74
N HIS A 49 -2.66 -5.87 0.19
CA HIS A 49 -1.78 -5.26 1.19
C HIS A 49 -1.16 -6.30 2.13
N ALA A 50 -1.96 -7.22 2.66
CA ALA A 50 -1.46 -8.30 3.51
C ALA A 50 -0.43 -9.19 2.79
N VAL A 51 -0.68 -9.52 1.52
CA VAL A 51 0.28 -10.28 0.69
C VAL A 51 1.56 -9.49 0.46
N ALA A 52 1.48 -8.19 0.19
CA ALA A 52 2.67 -7.34 0.04
C ALA A 52 3.53 -7.36 1.33
N ASN A 53 2.89 -7.21 2.50
CA ASN A 53 3.58 -7.29 3.79
C ASN A 53 4.20 -8.66 4.04
N ALA A 54 3.49 -9.75 3.69
CA ALA A 54 4.02 -11.10 3.81
C ALA A 54 5.25 -11.33 2.93
N VAL A 55 5.26 -10.81 1.70
CA VAL A 55 6.42 -10.86 0.81
C VAL A 55 7.59 -10.07 1.38
N ILE A 56 7.37 -8.84 1.86
CA ILE A 56 8.41 -8.03 2.50
C ILE A 56 8.99 -8.75 3.71
N ALA A 57 8.13 -9.30 4.57
CA ALA A 57 8.57 -10.05 5.75
C ALA A 57 9.37 -11.31 5.39
N ALA A 58 8.94 -12.05 4.36
CA ALA A 58 9.68 -13.20 3.86
C ALA A 58 11.07 -12.82 3.32
N VAL A 59 11.17 -11.69 2.60
CA VAL A 59 12.45 -11.17 2.10
C VAL A 59 13.34 -10.71 3.25
N ALA A 60 12.80 -10.00 4.24
CA ALA A 60 13.51 -9.58 5.45
C ALA A 60 14.08 -10.79 6.19
N LEU A 61 13.27 -11.84 6.37
CA LEU A 61 13.70 -13.09 7.00
C LEU A 61 14.81 -13.78 6.20
N TRP A 62 14.65 -13.90 4.87
CA TRP A 62 15.64 -14.54 4.01
C TRP A 62 17.00 -13.82 4.01
N ARG A 63 16.99 -12.48 4.05
CA ARG A 63 18.20 -11.66 4.07
C ARG A 63 18.76 -11.41 5.46
N GLY A 64 18.00 -11.71 6.51
CA GLY A 64 18.30 -11.27 7.88
C GLY A 64 18.24 -9.75 8.06
N ASP A 65 17.59 -9.04 7.13
CA ASP A 65 17.53 -7.57 7.09
C ASP A 65 16.16 -7.08 7.58
N TRP A 66 16.08 -6.85 8.88
CA TRP A 66 14.87 -6.38 9.54
C TRP A 66 14.57 -4.90 9.28
N SER A 67 15.49 -4.14 8.66
CA SER A 67 15.23 -2.74 8.29
C SER A 67 14.17 -2.60 7.19
N LEU A 68 13.79 -3.71 6.55
CA LEU A 68 12.75 -3.77 5.53
C LEU A 68 11.31 -3.73 6.06
N ILE A 69 11.10 -4.01 7.35
CA ILE A 69 9.79 -4.03 8.03
C ILE A 69 9.67 -2.80 8.93
#